data_AF-A0A806FR15-F1
#
_entry.id   AF-A0A806FR15-F1
#
_cell.length_a   1.000
_cell.length_b   1.000
_cell.length_c   1.000
_cell.angle_alpha   90.00
_cell.angle_beta   90.00
_cell.angle_gamma   90.00
#
_symmetry.space_group_name_H-M   'P 1'
#
loop_
_entity.id
_entity.type
_entity.pdbx_description
1 polymer ?
#
loop_
_entity_poly.entity_id
_entity_poly.type
_entity_poly.pdbx_seq_one_letter_code
_entity_poly.pdbx_strand_id
1 'polypeptide(L)'
;MEVSPPQESIRGTQWRTSYQPVSYRLDSKLGTEAEFKAMVEQCNAAGVGIIADVVLNQTTGSDVAAGEQTGVVGTRYNGTTGDYPGFTGESNRYPDGVTAADFHDYDNGANISDYKNQQEVQEGRLSSMWDFDTSSEKVRQIQSDYLTKLYNMGVQGFRMDEVKHVNNEDMKAIKD
;
A
#
# COMPACT_ATOMS: atom_id res chain seq x y z
N MET A 1 0.40 -0.96 20.66
CA MET A 1 -0.25 -2.11 20.00
C MET A 1 -0.03 -1.96 18.51
N GLU A 2 0.35 -3.04 17.84
CA GLU A 2 0.41 -3.06 16.37
C GLU A 2 -0.93 -3.54 15.81
N VAL A 3 -1.42 -2.91 14.75
CA VAL A 3 -2.64 -3.29 14.04
C VAL A 3 -2.33 -3.65 12.60
N SER A 4 -3.06 -4.63 12.07
CA SER A 4 -2.97 -5.03 10.65
C SER A 4 -3.24 -3.86 9.69
N PRO A 5 -2.87 -4.00 8.41
CA PRO A 5 -3.02 -2.92 7.44
C PRO A 5 -4.45 -2.34 7.40
N PRO A 6 -4.63 -1.04 7.72
CA PRO A 6 -5.95 -0.43 7.80
C PRO A 6 -6.50 -0.01 6.44
N GLN A 7 -5.68 -0.03 5.39
CA GLN A 7 -6.10 0.36 4.05
C GLN A 7 -7.01 -0.68 3.37
N GLU A 8 -7.75 -0.23 2.37
CA GLU A 8 -8.54 -1.08 1.49
C GLU A 8 -7.63 -2.06 0.74
N SER A 9 -8.08 -3.31 0.69
CA SER A 9 -7.40 -4.40 0.01
C SER A 9 -8.33 -5.19 -0.89
N ILE A 10 -7.75 -6.14 -1.63
CA ILE A 10 -8.53 -7.13 -2.37
C ILE A 10 -9.51 -7.89 -1.46
N ARG A 11 -10.57 -8.43 -2.08
CA ARG A 11 -11.55 -9.25 -1.38
C ARG A 11 -10.97 -10.59 -0.96
N GLY A 12 -11.44 -11.11 0.17
CA GLY A 12 -11.15 -12.46 0.64
C GLY A 12 -10.92 -12.51 2.14
N THR A 13 -11.16 -13.68 2.73
CA THR A 13 -11.12 -13.90 4.19
C THR A 13 -9.73 -14.22 4.72
N GLN A 14 -8.80 -14.63 3.86
CA GLN A 14 -7.45 -14.99 4.29
C GLN A 14 -6.71 -13.77 4.81
N TRP A 15 -5.85 -13.94 5.83
CA TRP A 15 -5.10 -12.84 6.43
C TRP A 15 -4.30 -12.05 5.37
N ARG A 16 -3.64 -12.77 4.45
CA ARG A 16 -2.78 -12.24 3.39
C ARG A 16 -3.46 -11.28 2.41
N THR A 17 -4.79 -11.25 2.35
CA THR A 17 -5.48 -10.28 1.48
C THR A 17 -5.27 -8.86 1.95
N SER A 18 -5.08 -8.62 3.26
CA SER A 18 -4.80 -7.28 3.80
C SER A 18 -3.50 -6.67 3.27
N TYR A 19 -2.59 -7.50 2.77
CA TYR A 19 -1.28 -7.09 2.26
C TYR A 19 -1.29 -6.85 0.75
N GLN A 20 -2.46 -6.79 0.13
CA GLN A 20 -2.63 -6.50 -1.29
C GLN A 20 -3.55 -5.28 -1.45
N PRO A 21 -3.01 -4.06 -1.25
CA PRO A 21 -3.81 -2.84 -1.25
C PRO A 21 -4.31 -2.52 -2.65
N VAL A 22 -5.52 -1.95 -2.72
CA VAL A 22 -6.10 -1.44 -3.98
C VAL A 22 -6.43 0.06 -3.91
N SER A 23 -6.40 0.63 -2.70
CA SER A 23 -6.38 2.07 -2.45
C SER A 23 -5.82 2.33 -1.05
N TYR A 24 -5.56 3.60 -0.73
CA TYR A 24 -5.25 4.05 0.64
C TYR A 24 -6.49 4.61 1.39
N ARG A 25 -7.70 4.23 0.98
CA ARG A 25 -8.90 4.41 1.80
C ARG A 25 -8.77 3.54 3.06
N LEU A 26 -9.26 4.03 4.20
CA LEU A 26 -9.09 3.35 5.50
C LEU A 26 -10.25 2.41 5.88
N ASP A 27 -11.13 2.12 4.92
CA ASP A 27 -12.14 1.09 5.06
C ASP A 27 -11.49 -0.26 4.67
N SER A 28 -11.31 -1.14 5.65
CA SER A 28 -10.71 -2.46 5.46
C SER A 28 -11.74 -3.56 5.71
N LYS A 29 -11.33 -4.83 5.53
CA LYS A 29 -12.16 -5.98 5.94
C LYS A 29 -12.37 -6.08 7.47
N LEU A 30 -11.68 -5.24 8.26
CA LEU A 30 -11.75 -5.22 9.73
C LEU A 30 -12.65 -4.11 10.26
N GLY A 31 -13.07 -3.16 9.42
CA GLY A 31 -13.91 -2.04 9.82
C GLY A 31 -13.76 -0.84 8.90
N THR A 32 -14.63 0.14 9.12
CA THR A 32 -14.67 1.42 8.42
C THR A 32 -13.59 2.38 8.95
N GLU A 33 -13.32 3.44 8.18
CA GLU A 33 -12.43 4.52 8.61
C GLU A 33 -12.87 5.15 9.96
N ALA A 34 -14.18 5.28 10.16
CA ALA A 34 -14.75 5.83 11.39
C ALA A 34 -14.50 4.91 12.60
N GLU A 35 -14.66 3.59 12.43
CA GLU A 35 -14.37 2.60 13.48
C GLU A 35 -12.88 2.55 13.79
N PHE A 36 -12.02 2.62 12.76
CA PHE A 36 -10.58 2.69 12.94
C PHE A 36 -10.17 3.93 13.74
N LYS A 37 -10.69 5.11 13.37
CA LYS A 37 -10.44 6.36 14.11
C LYS A 37 -10.90 6.27 15.56
N ALA A 38 -12.12 5.75 15.80
CA ALA A 38 -12.65 5.57 17.15
C ALA A 38 -11.78 4.62 17.99
N MET A 39 -11.27 3.55 17.40
CA MET A 39 -10.34 2.62 18.06
C MET A 39 -9.04 3.34 18.44
N VAL A 40 -8.45 4.13 17.53
CA VAL A 40 -7.23 4.90 17.81
C VAL A 40 -7.44 5.90 18.95
N GLU A 41 -8.55 6.64 18.93
CA GLU A 41 -8.91 7.61 19.98
C GLU A 41 -9.08 6.94 21.35
N GLN A 42 -9.80 5.80 21.41
CA GLN A 42 -10.01 5.06 22.64
C GLN A 42 -8.70 4.48 23.20
N CYS A 43 -7.84 3.93 22.34
CA CYS A 43 -6.54 3.39 22.77
C CYS A 43 -5.64 4.50 23.30
N ASN A 44 -5.56 5.64 22.59
CA ASN A 44 -4.78 6.79 23.03
C ASN A 44 -5.29 7.34 24.38
N ALA A 45 -6.62 7.44 24.58
CA ALA A 45 -7.21 7.86 25.85
C ALA A 45 -6.88 6.89 27.01
N ALA A 46 -6.68 5.61 26.70
CA ALA A 46 -6.22 4.60 27.65
C ALA A 46 -4.68 4.56 27.83
N GLY A 47 -3.94 5.45 27.18
CA GLY A 47 -2.46 5.48 27.24
C GLY A 47 -1.79 4.40 26.38
N VAL A 48 -2.50 3.79 25.44
CA VAL A 48 -1.99 2.75 24.53
C VAL A 48 -1.80 3.32 23.14
N GLY A 49 -0.54 3.50 22.73
CA GLY A 49 -0.20 3.94 21.38
C GLY A 49 -0.46 2.87 20.31
N ILE A 50 -0.88 3.31 19.12
CA ILE A 50 -1.11 2.46 17.95
C ILE A 50 0.07 2.57 16.98
N ILE A 51 0.58 1.43 16.55
CA ILE A 51 1.48 1.29 15.40
C ILE A 51 0.67 0.67 14.28
N ALA A 52 0.55 1.35 13.13
CA ALA A 52 -0.16 0.79 11.98
C ALA A 52 0.81 0.01 11.08
N ASP A 53 0.45 -1.21 10.71
CA ASP A 53 1.09 -1.90 9.60
C ASP A 53 0.72 -1.18 8.29
N VAL A 54 1.71 -0.86 7.46
CA VAL A 54 1.51 -0.10 6.21
C VAL A 54 2.22 -0.80 5.06
N VAL A 55 1.52 -0.97 3.94
CA VAL A 55 2.05 -1.63 2.74
C VAL A 55 2.33 -0.57 1.70
N LEU A 56 3.62 -0.30 1.50
CA LEU A 56 4.14 0.73 0.60
C LEU A 56 4.97 0.15 -0.55
N ASN A 57 5.37 -1.12 -0.46
CA ASN A 57 6.17 -1.75 -1.50
C ASN A 57 5.32 -2.12 -2.74
N GLN A 58 4.12 -2.66 -2.52
CA GLN A 58 3.35 -3.26 -3.59
C GLN A 58 1.84 -2.99 -3.53
N THR A 59 1.15 -3.37 -4.61
CA THR A 59 -0.32 -3.50 -4.65
C THR A 59 -0.74 -4.97 -4.72
N THR A 60 -1.41 -5.40 -5.79
CA THR A 60 -1.96 -6.75 -5.91
C THR A 60 -1.10 -7.64 -6.81
N GLY A 61 -1.29 -8.95 -6.72
CA GLY A 61 -0.70 -9.90 -7.68
C GLY A 61 -1.07 -9.57 -9.13
N SER A 62 -0.11 -9.72 -10.03
CA SER A 62 -0.35 -9.61 -11.48
C SER A 62 -0.94 -10.89 -12.11
N ASP A 63 -0.82 -12.02 -11.41
CA ASP A 63 -1.31 -13.35 -11.78
C ASP A 63 -2.75 -13.61 -11.32
N VAL A 64 -3.62 -12.62 -11.49
CA VAL A 64 -5.02 -12.64 -11.05
C VAL A 64 -5.98 -12.84 -12.23
N ALA A 65 -7.28 -12.99 -11.92
CA ALA A 65 -8.32 -13.08 -12.93
C ALA A 65 -8.32 -11.84 -13.84
N ALA A 66 -8.49 -12.06 -15.14
CA ALA A 66 -8.53 -10.99 -16.13
C ALA A 66 -9.73 -10.06 -15.94
N GLY A 67 -9.50 -8.78 -16.24
CA GLY A 67 -10.52 -7.74 -16.21
C GLY A 67 -10.58 -6.96 -14.89
N GLU A 68 -11.51 -6.01 -14.85
CA GLU A 68 -11.72 -5.14 -13.69
C GLU A 68 -12.24 -5.95 -12.48
N GLN A 69 -11.61 -5.73 -11.34
CA GLN A 69 -11.95 -6.29 -10.05
C GLN A 69 -12.26 -5.17 -9.06
N THR A 70 -12.78 -5.52 -7.89
CA THR A 70 -13.10 -4.54 -6.85
C THR A 70 -12.55 -4.94 -5.48
N GLY A 71 -12.07 -3.95 -4.74
CA GLY A 71 -11.67 -4.08 -3.35
C GLY A 71 -12.84 -4.33 -2.41
N VAL A 72 -12.53 -4.44 -1.12
CA VAL A 72 -13.52 -4.66 -0.06
C VAL A 72 -14.52 -3.51 0.07
N VAL A 73 -14.18 -2.31 -0.39
CA VAL A 73 -15.03 -1.10 -0.35
C VAL A 73 -15.54 -0.70 -1.74
N GLY A 74 -15.26 -1.52 -2.76
CA GLY A 74 -15.75 -1.31 -4.12
C GLY A 74 -14.81 -0.51 -5.01
N THR A 75 -13.62 -0.11 -4.55
CA THR A 75 -12.64 0.53 -5.43
C THR A 75 -12.24 -0.42 -6.54
N ARG A 76 -12.32 0.06 -7.78
CA ARG A 76 -11.98 -0.71 -8.97
C ARG A 76 -10.47 -0.77 -9.14
N TYR A 77 -9.98 -1.91 -9.61
CA TYR A 77 -8.60 -2.11 -10.00
C TYR A 77 -8.50 -3.20 -11.08
N ASN A 78 -7.38 -3.27 -11.78
CA ASN A 78 -7.08 -4.37 -12.69
C ASN A 78 -5.64 -4.85 -12.47
N GLY A 79 -5.50 -5.94 -11.71
CA GLY A 79 -4.20 -6.54 -11.43
C GLY A 79 -3.53 -7.12 -12.68
N THR A 80 -4.24 -7.44 -13.76
CA THR A 80 -3.58 -7.93 -14.98
C THR A 80 -2.90 -6.83 -15.80
N THR A 81 -3.35 -5.58 -15.64
CA THR A 81 -2.82 -4.43 -16.40
C THR A 81 -2.09 -3.42 -15.54
N GLY A 82 -2.17 -3.52 -14.21
CA GLY A 82 -1.52 -2.57 -13.29
C GLY A 82 -2.31 -1.28 -13.12
N ASP A 83 -3.62 -1.29 -13.33
CA ASP A 83 -4.46 -0.09 -13.19
C ASP A 83 -5.12 -0.02 -11.81
N TYR A 84 -4.80 1.02 -11.05
CA TYR A 84 -5.34 1.23 -9.71
C TYR A 84 -5.79 2.70 -9.52
N PRO A 85 -6.98 3.07 -10.02
CA PRO A 85 -7.52 4.42 -9.92
C PRO A 85 -7.82 4.86 -8.47
N GLY A 86 -7.72 3.96 -7.49
CA GLY A 86 -7.92 4.26 -6.07
C GLY A 86 -6.78 5.02 -5.38
N PHE A 87 -5.59 5.08 -5.99
CA PHE A 87 -4.42 5.73 -5.39
C PHE A 87 -4.27 7.18 -5.84
N THR A 88 -5.20 8.04 -5.40
CA THR A 88 -5.31 9.40 -5.94
C THR A 88 -4.48 10.44 -5.20
N GLY A 89 -3.84 10.09 -4.09
CA GLY A 89 -3.25 11.04 -3.15
C GLY A 89 -4.32 11.90 -2.45
N GLU A 90 -3.86 12.80 -1.59
CA GLU A 90 -4.72 13.72 -0.85
C GLU A 90 -5.45 14.68 -1.79
N SER A 91 -6.73 14.94 -1.50
CA SER A 91 -7.58 15.84 -2.29
C SER A 91 -7.63 15.50 -3.79
N ASN A 92 -7.45 14.22 -4.16
CA ASN A 92 -7.48 13.74 -5.54
C ASN A 92 -6.41 14.39 -6.44
N ARG A 93 -5.20 14.60 -5.89
CA ARG A 93 -4.04 15.19 -6.60
C ARG A 93 -3.70 14.44 -7.90
N TYR A 94 -3.89 13.12 -7.91
CA TYR A 94 -3.66 12.23 -9.05
C TYR A 94 -4.99 11.55 -9.45
N PRO A 95 -5.84 12.21 -10.23
CA PRO A 95 -7.20 11.72 -10.53
C PRO A 95 -7.24 10.38 -11.26
N ASP A 96 -6.19 10.05 -12.02
CA ASP A 96 -6.08 8.77 -12.73
C ASP A 96 -5.54 7.64 -11.83
N GLY A 97 -5.20 7.95 -10.58
CA GLY A 97 -4.56 7.02 -9.65
C GLY A 97 -3.16 6.60 -10.11
N VAL A 98 -2.78 5.35 -9.81
CA VAL A 98 -1.53 4.75 -10.32
C VAL A 98 -1.84 3.77 -11.45
N THR A 99 -0.96 3.72 -12.42
CA THR A 99 -1.05 2.89 -13.64
C THR A 99 0.22 2.05 -13.76
N ALA A 100 0.29 1.17 -14.77
CA ALA A 100 1.49 0.37 -15.05
C ALA A 100 2.81 1.19 -15.09
N ALA A 101 2.75 2.47 -15.48
CA ALA A 101 3.91 3.35 -15.55
C ALA A 101 4.42 3.84 -14.18
N ASP A 102 3.66 3.62 -13.11
CA ASP A 102 4.01 3.98 -11.72
C ASP A 102 4.57 2.78 -10.94
N PHE A 103 4.88 1.68 -11.63
CA PHE A 103 5.47 0.47 -11.08
C PHE A 103 6.79 0.15 -11.78
N HIS A 104 7.70 -0.53 -11.07
CA HIS A 104 8.93 -1.03 -11.68
C HIS A 104 8.61 -2.07 -12.77
N ASP A 105 9.32 -1.99 -13.89
CA ASP A 105 9.25 -2.95 -15.01
C ASP A 105 10.55 -3.77 -15.13
N TYR A 106 11.12 -4.16 -13.98
CA TYR A 106 12.35 -4.94 -13.91
C TYR A 106 12.23 -6.23 -14.74
N ASP A 107 13.10 -6.39 -15.74
CA ASP A 107 13.10 -7.50 -16.70
C ASP A 107 11.68 -7.82 -17.25
N ASN A 108 10.94 -6.77 -17.65
CA ASN A 108 9.57 -6.85 -18.16
C ASN A 108 8.57 -7.42 -17.12
N GLY A 109 8.69 -6.97 -15.87
CA GLY A 109 7.80 -7.34 -14.77
C GLY A 109 8.11 -8.72 -14.17
N ALA A 110 9.38 -9.13 -14.20
CA ALA A 110 9.84 -10.39 -13.64
C ALA A 110 9.70 -10.44 -12.11
N ASN A 111 9.58 -11.67 -11.59
CA ASN A 111 9.63 -11.92 -10.15
C ASN A 111 11.07 -11.93 -9.64
N ILE A 112 11.24 -11.59 -8.37
CA ILE A 112 12.52 -11.74 -7.66
C ILE A 112 12.93 -13.23 -7.67
N SER A 113 14.14 -13.49 -8.14
CA SER A 113 14.77 -14.80 -8.24
C SER A 113 16.14 -14.85 -7.57
N ASP A 114 16.95 -13.79 -7.64
CA ASP A 114 18.23 -13.67 -6.92
C ASP A 114 18.18 -12.63 -5.79
N TYR A 115 17.97 -13.12 -4.56
CA TYR A 115 17.98 -12.29 -3.35
C TYR A 115 19.35 -11.71 -2.96
N LYS A 116 20.42 -12.00 -3.73
CA LYS A 116 21.73 -11.37 -3.57
C LYS A 116 21.90 -10.16 -4.48
N ASN A 117 21.05 -10.00 -5.48
CA ASN A 117 21.04 -8.83 -6.34
C ASN A 117 20.14 -7.75 -5.74
N GLN A 118 20.75 -6.67 -5.26
CA GLN A 118 19.99 -5.61 -4.60
C GLN A 118 18.94 -4.95 -5.51
N GLN A 119 19.29 -4.70 -6.78
CA GLN A 119 18.35 -4.08 -7.72
C GLN A 119 17.14 -4.99 -7.95
N GLU A 120 17.38 -6.28 -8.20
CA GLU A 120 16.30 -7.24 -8.37
C GLU A 120 15.42 -7.35 -7.12
N VAL A 121 16.02 -7.35 -5.93
CA VAL A 121 15.26 -7.36 -4.67
C VAL A 121 14.39 -6.11 -4.50
N GLN A 122 14.82 -4.97 -5.03
CA GLN A 122 14.14 -3.67 -4.83
C GLN A 122 13.26 -3.21 -6.00
N GLU A 123 13.36 -3.85 -7.16
CA GLU A 123 12.61 -3.47 -8.37
C GLU A 123 11.85 -4.65 -9.01
N GLY A 124 12.16 -5.89 -8.61
CA GLY A 124 11.48 -7.09 -9.07
C GLY A 124 10.19 -7.35 -8.28
N ARG A 125 9.21 -8.00 -8.92
CA ARG A 125 7.93 -8.30 -8.27
C ARG A 125 8.10 -9.34 -7.16
N LEU A 126 7.70 -8.99 -5.95
CA LEU A 126 7.61 -9.96 -4.86
C LEU A 126 6.34 -10.80 -5.00
N SER A 127 6.49 -12.08 -5.35
CA SER A 127 5.36 -13.01 -5.50
C SER A 127 4.26 -12.49 -6.43
N SER A 128 4.65 -12.07 -7.63
CA SER A 128 3.83 -11.48 -8.70
C SER A 128 3.25 -10.08 -8.43
N MET A 129 3.42 -9.54 -7.23
CA MET A 129 2.77 -8.28 -6.86
C MET A 129 3.37 -7.10 -7.62
N TRP A 130 2.51 -6.19 -8.07
CA TRP A 130 2.93 -4.95 -8.72
C TRP A 130 3.72 -4.10 -7.74
N ASP A 131 4.99 -3.88 -8.08
CA ASP A 131 6.01 -3.27 -7.24
C ASP A 131 6.13 -1.77 -7.55
N PHE A 132 5.79 -0.92 -6.57
CA PHE A 132 5.71 0.53 -6.78
C PHE A 132 7.06 1.11 -7.18
N ASP A 133 7.09 1.95 -8.21
CA ASP A 133 8.29 2.74 -8.52
C ASP A 133 8.39 3.90 -7.53
N THR A 134 9.04 3.67 -6.40
CA THR A 134 9.21 4.68 -5.36
C THR A 134 10.23 5.77 -5.71
N SER A 135 10.91 5.66 -6.86
CA SER A 135 11.73 6.75 -7.39
C SER A 135 10.86 7.88 -7.95
N SER A 136 9.61 7.56 -8.32
CA SER A 136 8.59 8.50 -8.79
C SER A 136 8.10 9.42 -7.67
N GLU A 137 8.17 10.74 -7.91
CA GLU A 137 7.61 11.74 -6.99
C GLU A 137 6.11 11.51 -6.75
N LYS A 138 5.36 11.10 -7.77
CA LYS A 138 3.93 10.83 -7.66
C LYS A 138 3.65 9.70 -6.66
N VAL A 139 4.36 8.58 -6.78
CA VAL A 139 4.21 7.44 -5.88
C VAL A 139 4.56 7.85 -4.46
N ARG A 140 5.70 8.54 -4.26
CA ARG A 140 6.10 9.01 -2.93
C ARG A 140 5.06 9.93 -2.30
N GLN A 141 4.56 10.91 -3.05
CA GLN A 141 3.54 11.84 -2.56
C GLN A 141 2.26 11.12 -2.13
N ILE A 142 1.77 10.14 -2.90
CA ILE A 142 0.60 9.34 -2.54
C ILE A 142 0.82 8.59 -1.22
N GLN A 143 2.01 8.01 -1.03
CA GLN A 143 2.37 7.26 0.16
C GLN A 143 2.56 8.19 1.38
N SER A 144 3.22 9.33 1.21
CA SER A 144 3.38 10.36 2.25
C SER A 144 2.03 10.91 2.70
N ASP A 145 1.09 11.16 1.77
CA ASP A 145 -0.28 11.58 2.10
C ASP A 145 -0.99 10.51 2.95
N TYR A 146 -0.83 9.23 2.61
CA TYR A 146 -1.40 8.11 3.38
C TYR A 146 -0.84 8.04 4.81
N LEU A 147 0.48 8.13 4.96
CA LEU A 147 1.13 8.13 6.29
C LEU A 147 0.71 9.36 7.11
N THR A 148 0.63 10.53 6.47
CA THR A 148 0.19 11.78 7.11
C THR A 148 -1.25 11.68 7.59
N LYS A 149 -2.14 11.08 6.79
CA LYS A 149 -3.53 10.83 7.18
C LYS A 149 -3.60 9.96 8.45
N LEU A 150 -2.84 8.88 8.52
CA LEU A 150 -2.80 8.00 9.70
C LEU A 150 -2.21 8.72 10.92
N TYR A 151 -1.11 9.46 10.74
CA TYR A 151 -0.50 10.25 11.81
C TYR A 151 -1.48 11.27 12.40
N ASN A 152 -2.19 12.00 11.54
CA ASN A 152 -3.19 12.99 11.95
C ASN A 152 -4.41 12.37 12.67
N MET A 153 -4.66 11.07 12.50
CA MET A 153 -5.67 10.34 13.28
C MET A 153 -5.18 9.92 14.68
N GLY A 154 -3.90 10.12 14.98
CA GLY A 154 -3.29 9.74 16.26
C GLY A 154 -2.58 8.39 16.26
N VAL A 155 -2.29 7.81 15.08
CA VAL A 155 -1.34 6.70 14.97
C VAL A 155 0.05 7.20 15.37
N GLN A 156 0.73 6.46 16.24
CA GLN A 156 1.99 6.89 16.86
C GLN A 156 3.24 6.35 16.15
N GLY A 157 3.07 5.40 15.23
CA GLY A 157 4.16 4.86 14.45
C GLY A 157 3.69 3.89 13.37
N PHE A 158 4.64 3.42 12.58
CA PHE A 158 4.37 2.53 11.45
C PHE A 158 5.28 1.31 11.49
N ARG A 159 4.68 0.13 11.31
CA ARG A 159 5.41 -1.07 10.90
C ARG A 159 5.33 -1.09 9.37
N MET A 160 6.45 -0.77 8.71
CA MET A 160 6.48 -0.69 7.25
C MET A 160 6.74 -2.08 6.69
N ASP A 161 5.75 -2.63 6.00
CA ASP A 161 5.85 -3.95 5.40
C ASP A 161 6.95 -3.99 4.35
N GLU A 162 7.67 -5.10 4.31
CA GLU A 162 8.60 -5.43 3.22
C GLU A 162 9.69 -4.40 2.90
N VAL A 163 10.08 -3.53 3.84
CA VAL A 163 11.03 -2.42 3.62
C VAL A 163 12.36 -2.77 2.94
N LYS A 164 12.82 -4.04 3.01
CA LYS A 164 14.02 -4.50 2.28
C LYS A 164 13.86 -4.45 0.75
N HIS A 165 12.62 -4.44 0.28
CA HIS A 165 12.22 -4.41 -1.12
C HIS A 165 12.02 -2.98 -1.64
N VAL A 166 12.19 -1.96 -0.81
CA VAL A 166 12.14 -0.57 -1.25
C VAL A 166 13.52 0.05 -1.16
N ASN A 167 13.86 0.94 -2.09
CA ASN A 167 15.10 1.70 -2.04
C ASN A 167 15.19 2.55 -0.76
N ASN A 168 16.35 2.58 -0.11
CA ASN A 168 16.54 3.29 1.16
C ASN A 168 16.36 4.82 1.03
N GLU A 169 16.81 5.42 -0.07
CA GLU A 169 16.67 6.86 -0.29
C GLU A 169 15.23 7.23 -0.61
N ASP A 170 14.51 6.39 -1.35
CA ASP A 170 13.09 6.60 -1.61
C ASP A 170 12.25 6.44 -0.33
N MET A 171 12.55 5.42 0.48
CA MET A 171 11.92 5.25 1.80
C MET A 171 12.17 6.42 2.73
N LYS A 172 13.34 7.07 2.62
CA LYS A 172 13.62 8.29 3.35
C LYS A 172 12.77 9.44 2.80
N ALA A 173 12.75 9.63 1.49
CA ALA A 173 11.98 10.68 0.83
C ALA A 173 10.46 10.58 1.06
N ILE A 174 9.91 9.39 1.31
CA ILE A 174 8.49 9.22 1.70
C ILE A 174 8.20 9.77 3.10
N LYS A 175 9.20 9.80 3.99
CA LYS A 175 9.06 10.18 5.41
C LYS A 175 9.38 11.66 5.68
N ASP A 176 10.10 12.30 4.77
CA ASP A 176 10.55 13.70 4.87
C ASP A 176 9.44 14.68 4.43
#